data_AF-A0A5C5YK67-F1
#
_entry.id   AF-A0A5C5YK67-F1
#
_cell.length_a   1.000
_cell.length_b   1.000
_cell.length_c   1.000
_cell.angle_alpha   90.00
_cell.angle_beta   90.00
_cell.angle_gamma   90.00
#
_symmetry.space_group_name_H-M   'P 1'
#
loop_
_entity.id
_entity.type
_entity.pdbx_description
1 polymer ?
#
loop_
_entity_poly.entity_id
_entity_poly.type
_entity_poly.pdbx_seq_one_letter_code
_entity_poly.pdbx_strand_id
1 'polypeptide(L)'
;MQSKRTKPTRAFHPWLFSLLTLPVVAVLLGLTGSGIALACPFCSAISQTLRQEMEIMDAVVIASAMQSDATRNADTGEVEMKIETVLKGSSHVEAGQTVTAVYFGDVAKGRRFLLSGADPNDMQWSCLPLTPRAEQYVIRIPDMAKKEGPERLRFYMLYLQDDDSMLARDAYDEFAVSPYADVQAIREDMDHDQLITWIQDESLSPDRKRLYLTMLGVCGTTEDLPMLEEMLKSTQKTARTGMDALIACYLTLAGESGLELINEQFLLNKQASYADTYAAIMAIRFHGTEGGVIARSALVESLHHILDRDDLADLVIPDLARWEDWSQVEKLKDLFLNADPENNWVRVPVVNYLRACPKPEAAEALEELEKADPASVRRANTFFAVPKPAADTVQPSKQ
;
A
#
# COMPACT_ATOMS: atom_id res chain seq x y z
N MET A 1 -37.96 -33.22 -38.91
CA MET A 1 -39.38 -33.49 -38.61
C MET A 1 -39.50 -34.91 -38.08
N GLN A 2 -40.03 -35.05 -36.85
CA GLN A 2 -40.66 -36.23 -36.21
C GLN A 2 -39.86 -37.55 -36.15
N SER A 3 -39.22 -37.88 -35.03
CA SER A 3 -39.77 -38.51 -33.79
C SER A 3 -40.04 -40.02 -33.92
N LYS A 4 -39.39 -40.83 -33.07
CA LYS A 4 -40.05 -41.45 -31.89
C LYS A 4 -39.10 -42.37 -31.13
N ARG A 5 -39.11 -42.18 -29.80
CA ARG A 5 -38.62 -43.10 -28.77
C ARG A 5 -39.51 -44.34 -28.70
N THR A 6 -38.94 -45.47 -28.31
CA THR A 6 -39.59 -46.44 -27.39
C THR A 6 -38.54 -47.26 -26.64
N LYS A 7 -38.69 -47.32 -25.30
CA LYS A 7 -37.96 -48.18 -24.35
C LYS A 7 -38.39 -49.65 -24.49
N PRO A 8 -37.72 -50.55 -23.76
CA PRO A 8 -38.49 -51.40 -22.84
C PRO A 8 -37.96 -51.36 -21.40
N THR A 9 -38.84 -51.75 -20.48
CA THR A 9 -38.75 -51.72 -19.02
C THR A 9 -38.77 -53.12 -18.40
N ARG A 10 -38.31 -53.20 -17.14
CA ARG A 10 -38.48 -54.25 -16.08
C ARG A 10 -37.24 -55.16 -15.91
N ALA A 11 -36.74 -55.48 -14.71
CA ALA A 11 -37.35 -55.54 -13.38
C ALA A 11 -36.33 -55.37 -12.21
N PHE A 12 -36.87 -55.00 -11.03
CA PHE A 12 -36.55 -55.34 -9.62
C PHE A 12 -35.42 -56.39 -9.38
N HIS A 13 -34.57 -56.40 -8.34
CA HIS A 13 -34.55 -55.79 -6.98
C HIS A 13 -33.10 -55.89 -6.38
N PRO A 14 -32.84 -55.46 -5.12
CA PRO A 14 -31.57 -54.87 -4.66
C PRO A 14 -30.66 -55.88 -3.95
N TRP A 15 -29.39 -55.52 -3.74
CA TRP A 15 -28.62 -55.84 -2.52
C TRP A 15 -27.20 -55.25 -2.59
N LEU A 16 -26.89 -54.43 -1.58
CA LEU A 16 -25.62 -54.33 -0.84
C LEU A 16 -24.35 -53.76 -1.50
N PHE A 17 -23.52 -53.20 -0.62
CA PHE A 17 -22.23 -52.50 -0.79
C PHE A 17 -22.39 -51.01 -1.15
N SER A 18 -22.53 -50.10 -0.19
CA SER A 18 -21.56 -49.67 0.84
C SER A 18 -20.15 -49.44 0.28
N LEU A 19 -19.64 -48.24 0.61
CA LEU A 19 -18.27 -47.73 0.45
C LEU A 19 -17.94 -47.09 -0.90
N LEU A 20 -17.93 -45.76 -0.92
CA LEU A 20 -16.73 -45.00 -1.26
C LEU A 20 -16.90 -43.54 -0.84
N THR A 21 -16.33 -43.27 0.33
CA THR A 21 -15.90 -41.99 0.86
C THR A 21 -15.04 -41.25 -0.16
N LEU A 22 -15.47 -40.06 -0.59
CA LEU A 22 -14.63 -39.06 -1.26
C LEU A 22 -13.83 -38.32 -0.17
N PRO A 23 -12.48 -38.36 -0.18
CA PRO A 23 -11.72 -37.47 0.68
C PRO A 23 -11.68 -36.08 0.03
N VAL A 24 -12.36 -35.13 0.66
CA VAL A 24 -12.13 -33.69 0.43
C VAL A 24 -10.75 -33.38 1.01
N VAL A 25 -9.77 -33.19 0.14
CA VAL A 25 -8.45 -32.68 0.52
C VAL A 25 -8.61 -31.21 0.90
N ALA A 26 -8.70 -30.95 2.20
CA ALA A 26 -8.60 -29.62 2.77
C ALA A 26 -7.13 -29.18 2.74
N VAL A 27 -6.80 -28.24 1.84
CA VAL A 27 -5.50 -27.56 1.86
C VAL A 27 -5.53 -26.53 2.99
N LEU A 28 -4.92 -26.89 4.11
CA LEU A 28 -4.56 -25.97 5.19
C LEU A 28 -3.38 -25.11 4.72
N LEU A 29 -3.66 -23.89 4.22
CA LEU A 29 -2.65 -22.84 4.17
C LEU A 29 -2.38 -22.38 5.61
N GLY A 30 -1.27 -22.83 6.17
CA GLY A 30 -0.69 -22.24 7.37
C GLY A 30 -0.19 -20.85 7.05
N LEU A 31 -0.97 -19.83 7.44
CA LEU A 31 -0.49 -18.45 7.54
C LEU A 31 0.39 -18.37 8.79
N THR A 32 1.70 -18.53 8.62
CA THR A 32 2.68 -18.07 9.60
C THR A 32 2.62 -16.54 9.65
N GLY A 33 2.43 -16.00 10.85
CA GLY A 33 2.30 -14.57 11.09
C GLY A 33 3.57 -13.82 10.74
N SER A 34 3.57 -13.18 9.57
CA SER A 34 4.41 -12.01 9.33
C SER A 34 3.81 -10.85 10.11
N GLY A 35 4.59 -10.23 10.98
CA GLY A 35 4.23 -8.93 11.54
C GLY A 35 3.92 -7.98 10.39
N ILE A 36 2.72 -7.41 10.38
CA ILE A 36 2.35 -6.37 9.43
C ILE A 36 3.17 -5.15 9.84
N ALA A 37 4.34 -4.97 9.22
CA ALA A 37 4.94 -3.65 9.16
C ALA A 37 3.92 -2.77 8.44
N LEU A 38 3.40 -1.77 9.15
CA LEU A 38 2.52 -0.75 8.60
C LEU A 38 3.37 0.04 7.59
N ALA A 39 3.27 -0.32 6.32
CA ALA A 39 3.89 0.41 5.22
C ALA A 39 3.23 1.79 5.06
N CYS A 40 3.90 2.72 4.38
CA CYS A 40 3.39 4.07 4.17
C CYS A 40 1.97 4.04 3.56
N PRO A 41 0.96 4.63 4.25
CA PRO A 41 -0.44 4.52 3.84
C PRO A 41 -0.79 5.27 2.55
N PHE A 42 0.15 6.03 1.99
CA PHE A 42 -0.03 6.84 0.77
C PHE A 42 0.66 6.27 -0.47
N CYS A 43 1.45 5.20 -0.34
CA CYS A 43 2.22 4.66 -1.46
C CYS A 43 1.38 3.68 -2.31
N SER A 44 1.40 3.87 -3.63
CA SER A 44 0.86 2.90 -4.59
C SER A 44 1.69 1.59 -4.57
N ALA A 45 1.12 0.50 -5.13
CA ALA A 45 1.62 -0.87 -5.06
C ALA A 45 3.15 -0.97 -4.92
N ILE A 46 3.58 -1.30 -3.71
CA ILE A 46 4.99 -1.36 -3.32
C ILE A 46 5.72 -2.34 -4.24
N SER A 47 6.58 -1.81 -5.10
CA SER A 47 7.61 -2.61 -5.76
C SER A 47 8.60 -3.06 -4.69
N GLN A 48 9.19 -4.25 -4.85
CA GLN A 48 10.29 -4.63 -3.97
C GLN A 48 11.44 -3.64 -4.15
N THR A 49 12.03 -3.22 -3.03
CA THR A 49 13.29 -2.46 -3.01
C THR A 49 14.43 -3.35 -3.49
N LEU A 50 15.50 -2.77 -4.04
CA LEU A 50 16.71 -3.51 -4.41
C LEU A 50 17.27 -4.29 -3.22
N ARG A 51 17.17 -3.74 -2.00
CA ARG A 51 17.55 -4.46 -0.78
C ARG A 51 16.72 -5.73 -0.59
N GLN A 52 15.40 -5.65 -0.72
CA GLN A 52 14.51 -6.82 -0.60
C GLN A 52 14.73 -7.83 -1.74
N GLU A 53 14.94 -7.35 -2.97
CA GLU A 53 15.28 -8.21 -4.11
C GLU A 53 16.60 -8.94 -3.86
N MET A 54 17.64 -8.24 -3.38
CA MET A 54 18.91 -8.88 -3.02
C MET A 54 18.75 -9.89 -1.89
N GLU A 55 17.88 -9.61 -0.92
CA GLU A 55 17.64 -10.49 0.24
C GLU A 55 17.06 -11.85 -0.15
N ILE A 56 16.27 -11.94 -1.22
CA ILE A 56 15.66 -13.21 -1.66
C ILE A 56 16.52 -14.00 -2.66
N MET A 57 17.57 -13.41 -3.25
CA MET A 57 18.42 -14.06 -4.26
C MET A 57 19.52 -14.94 -3.66
N ASP A 58 19.93 -16.02 -4.32
CA ASP A 58 21.01 -16.90 -3.84
C ASP A 58 22.39 -16.23 -3.97
N ALA A 59 22.60 -15.46 -5.04
CA ALA A 59 23.81 -14.67 -5.27
C ALA A 59 23.49 -13.30 -5.88
N VAL A 60 24.24 -12.28 -5.49
CA VAL A 60 24.16 -10.94 -6.07
C VAL A 60 25.57 -10.43 -6.31
N VAL A 61 25.87 -10.06 -7.54
CA VAL A 61 27.23 -9.71 -7.96
C VAL A 61 27.26 -8.55 -8.94
N ILE A 62 28.41 -7.89 -9.03
CA ILE A 62 28.67 -6.90 -10.07
C ILE A 62 29.70 -7.49 -11.04
N ALA A 63 29.28 -7.66 -12.29
CA ALA A 63 30.07 -8.30 -13.33
C ALA A 63 30.41 -7.33 -14.48
N SER A 64 31.47 -7.63 -15.21
CA SER A 64 31.87 -6.90 -16.42
C SER A 64 31.68 -7.79 -17.64
N ALA A 65 31.09 -7.25 -18.72
CA ALA A 65 30.96 -7.99 -19.96
C ALA A 65 32.34 -8.27 -20.57
N MET A 66 32.62 -9.54 -20.88
CA MET A 66 33.89 -9.95 -21.51
C MET A 66 33.86 -9.76 -23.03
N GLN A 67 32.65 -9.64 -23.58
CA GLN A 67 32.34 -9.57 -25.01
C GLN A 67 31.73 -8.20 -25.37
N SER A 68 31.54 -7.97 -26.67
CA SER A 68 30.80 -6.83 -27.24
C SER A 68 29.74 -7.33 -28.23
N ASP A 69 28.84 -6.47 -28.70
CA ASP A 69 27.88 -6.81 -29.76
C ASP A 69 28.54 -7.34 -31.05
N ALA A 70 29.78 -6.96 -31.33
CA ALA A 70 30.54 -7.46 -32.47
C ALA A 70 31.06 -8.90 -32.29
N THR A 71 31.10 -9.41 -31.05
CA THR A 71 31.74 -10.69 -30.71
C THR A 71 30.79 -11.70 -30.05
N ARG A 72 29.66 -11.25 -29.52
CA ARG A 72 28.65 -12.14 -28.91
C ARG A 72 27.69 -12.68 -29.96
N ASN A 73 26.98 -13.75 -29.61
CA ASN A 73 25.84 -14.21 -30.39
C ASN A 73 24.58 -13.40 -30.02
N ALA A 74 24.18 -12.48 -30.89
CA ALA A 74 23.00 -11.64 -30.65
C ALA A 74 21.68 -12.43 -30.66
N ASP A 75 21.63 -13.59 -31.31
CA ASP A 75 20.40 -14.40 -31.43
C ASP A 75 20.05 -15.10 -30.11
N THR A 76 21.05 -15.45 -29.29
CA THR A 76 20.83 -16.07 -27.97
C THR A 76 20.70 -15.05 -26.85
N GLY A 77 21.26 -13.86 -27.03
CA GLY A 77 21.35 -12.83 -25.99
C GLY A 77 22.33 -13.20 -24.87
N GLU A 78 23.03 -14.32 -24.97
CA GLU A 78 24.02 -14.74 -23.97
C GLU A 78 25.23 -13.80 -23.97
N VAL A 79 25.66 -13.41 -22.77
CA VAL A 79 26.83 -12.58 -22.56
C VAL A 79 27.69 -13.24 -21.50
N GLU A 80 28.93 -13.59 -21.88
CA GLU A 80 29.94 -13.99 -20.92
C GLU A 80 30.38 -12.77 -20.11
N MET A 81 30.30 -12.89 -18.79
CA MET A 81 30.64 -11.84 -17.85
C MET A 81 31.60 -12.35 -16.80
N LYS A 82 32.54 -11.50 -16.39
CA LYS A 82 33.46 -11.77 -15.29
C LYS A 82 32.93 -11.11 -14.03
N ILE A 83 32.76 -11.87 -12.96
CA ILE A 83 32.40 -11.33 -11.64
C ILE A 83 33.57 -10.50 -11.13
N GLU A 84 33.33 -9.22 -10.82
CA GLU A 84 34.34 -8.35 -10.21
C GLU A 84 34.11 -8.20 -8.70
N THR A 85 32.84 -8.13 -8.28
CA THR A 85 32.47 -7.94 -6.87
C THR A 85 31.33 -8.87 -6.50
N VAL A 86 31.42 -9.54 -5.35
CA VAL A 86 30.32 -10.32 -4.75
C VAL A 86 29.68 -9.49 -3.65
N LEU A 87 28.38 -9.18 -3.80
CA LEU A 87 27.58 -8.44 -2.81
C LEU A 87 26.86 -9.39 -1.85
N LYS A 88 26.45 -10.56 -2.35
CA LYS A 88 25.82 -11.66 -1.60
C LYS A 88 26.13 -13.01 -2.26
N GLY A 89 26.14 -14.09 -1.47
CA GLY A 89 26.22 -15.46 -2.00
C GLY A 89 27.64 -15.98 -2.18
N SER A 90 28.58 -15.56 -1.33
CA SER A 90 29.99 -16.00 -1.39
C SER A 90 30.19 -17.51 -1.18
N SER A 91 29.16 -18.24 -0.75
CA SER A 91 29.12 -19.71 -0.72
C SER A 91 28.86 -20.34 -2.09
N HIS A 92 28.36 -19.57 -3.06
CA HIS A 92 27.96 -20.04 -4.39
C HIS A 92 28.85 -19.50 -5.51
N VAL A 93 29.42 -18.31 -5.33
CA VAL A 93 30.21 -17.61 -6.35
C VAL A 93 31.40 -16.86 -5.76
N GLU A 94 32.41 -16.59 -6.58
CA GLU A 94 33.61 -15.84 -6.21
C GLU A 94 34.00 -14.77 -7.23
N ALA A 95 34.73 -13.74 -6.77
CA ALA A 95 35.28 -12.74 -7.67
C ALA A 95 36.32 -13.36 -8.61
N GLY A 96 36.26 -13.00 -9.89
CA GLY A 96 37.08 -13.58 -10.95
C GLY A 96 36.40 -14.69 -11.75
N GLN A 97 35.34 -15.31 -11.21
CA GLN A 97 34.57 -16.33 -11.90
C GLN A 97 33.89 -15.78 -13.15
N THR A 98 33.84 -16.58 -14.21
CA THR A 98 33.06 -16.29 -15.42
C THR A 98 31.67 -16.92 -15.30
N VAL A 99 30.66 -16.13 -15.62
CA VAL A 99 29.25 -16.55 -15.67
C VAL A 99 28.63 -16.11 -16.99
N THR A 100 27.53 -16.74 -17.38
CA THR A 100 26.76 -16.36 -18.56
C THR A 100 25.40 -15.86 -18.11
N ALA A 101 25.00 -14.68 -18.59
CA ALA A 101 23.68 -14.11 -18.36
C ALA A 101 23.05 -13.72 -19.70
N VAL A 102 21.72 -13.72 -19.77
CA VAL A 102 20.98 -13.33 -20.97
C VAL A 102 20.64 -11.84 -20.90
N TYR A 103 21.06 -11.08 -21.90
CA TYR A 103 20.80 -9.65 -22.06
C TYR A 103 20.57 -9.30 -23.52
N PHE A 104 19.49 -8.60 -23.86
CA PHE A 104 19.19 -8.22 -25.26
C PHE A 104 19.48 -6.75 -25.59
N GLY A 105 19.96 -5.95 -24.62
CA GLY A 105 20.38 -4.57 -24.88
C GLY A 105 21.83 -4.48 -25.38
N ASP A 106 22.33 -3.25 -25.55
CA ASP A 106 23.68 -3.00 -26.07
C ASP A 106 24.78 -3.54 -25.15
N VAL A 107 25.79 -4.21 -25.70
CA VAL A 107 26.90 -4.76 -24.94
C VAL A 107 28.23 -4.21 -25.46
N ALA A 108 28.95 -3.55 -24.56
CA ALA A 108 30.34 -3.17 -24.76
C ALA A 108 31.23 -3.95 -23.80
N LYS A 109 32.42 -4.35 -24.28
CA LYS A 109 33.42 -5.00 -23.43
C LYS A 109 33.77 -4.09 -22.25
N GLY A 110 33.72 -4.65 -21.05
CA GLY A 110 33.95 -3.93 -19.79
C GLY A 110 32.71 -3.21 -19.23
N ARG A 111 31.57 -3.19 -19.94
CA ARG A 111 30.31 -2.64 -19.39
C ARG A 111 29.92 -3.38 -18.12
N ARG A 112 29.46 -2.63 -17.11
CA ARG A 112 29.14 -3.14 -15.78
C ARG A 112 27.66 -3.51 -15.69
N PHE A 113 27.39 -4.60 -14.98
CA PHE A 113 26.04 -5.12 -14.75
C PHE A 113 25.89 -5.57 -13.30
N LEU A 114 24.71 -5.32 -12.73
CA LEU A 114 24.24 -6.02 -11.53
C LEU A 114 23.62 -7.34 -12.00
N LEU A 115 24.13 -8.46 -11.47
CA LEU A 115 23.56 -9.77 -11.69
C LEU A 115 22.93 -10.28 -10.40
N SER A 116 21.70 -10.77 -10.51
CA SER A 116 20.96 -11.41 -9.42
C SER A 116 20.66 -12.85 -9.82
N GLY A 117 21.23 -13.79 -9.06
CA GLY A 117 21.20 -15.21 -9.33
C GLY A 117 20.25 -15.94 -8.39
N ALA A 118 19.46 -16.85 -8.95
CA ALA A 118 18.59 -17.77 -8.23
C ALA A 118 18.84 -19.22 -8.67
N ASP A 119 18.50 -20.18 -7.80
CA ASP A 119 18.80 -21.61 -7.94
C ASP A 119 20.30 -21.92 -7.76
N PRO A 120 20.76 -22.25 -6.53
CA PRO A 120 22.18 -22.43 -6.26
C PRO A 120 22.78 -23.67 -6.93
N ASN A 121 21.96 -24.61 -7.44
CA ASN A 121 22.45 -25.80 -8.15
C ASN A 121 22.57 -25.55 -9.66
N ASP A 122 21.75 -24.65 -10.20
CA ASP A 122 21.73 -24.28 -11.63
C ASP A 122 21.46 -22.77 -11.78
N MET A 123 22.45 -21.96 -11.40
CA MET A 123 22.30 -20.51 -11.21
C MET A 123 21.76 -19.80 -12.44
N GLN A 124 20.53 -19.29 -12.34
CA GLN A 124 19.86 -18.48 -13.33
C GLN A 124 20.05 -17.00 -13.01
N TRP A 125 20.64 -16.26 -13.95
CA TRP A 125 20.99 -14.85 -13.75
C TRP A 125 20.00 -13.92 -14.45
N SER A 126 19.39 -13.01 -13.69
CA SER A 126 18.92 -11.75 -14.26
C SER A 126 20.09 -10.76 -14.32
N CYS A 127 20.02 -9.81 -15.25
CA CYS A 127 21.05 -8.79 -15.39
C CYS A 127 20.47 -7.41 -15.67
N LEU A 128 21.07 -6.40 -15.05
CA LEU A 128 20.71 -5.00 -15.19
C LEU A 128 21.99 -4.19 -15.46
N PRO A 129 22.07 -3.39 -16.55
CA PRO A 129 23.23 -2.56 -16.80
C PRO A 129 23.38 -1.48 -15.73
N LEU A 130 24.61 -1.20 -15.33
CA LEU A 130 24.92 -0.16 -14.35
C LEU A 130 25.64 1.01 -15.01
N THR A 131 25.22 2.22 -14.64
CA THR A 131 26.06 3.42 -14.75
C THR A 131 27.13 3.39 -13.65
N PRO A 132 28.23 4.17 -13.77
CA PRO A 132 29.19 4.29 -12.67
C PRO A 132 28.57 4.79 -11.36
N ARG A 133 27.54 5.66 -11.46
CA ARG A 133 26.79 6.16 -10.31
C ARG A 133 25.94 5.05 -9.68
N ALA A 134 25.26 4.26 -10.50
CA ALA A 134 24.48 3.12 -10.05
C ALA A 134 25.34 2.04 -9.38
N GLU A 135 26.53 1.76 -9.91
CA GLU A 135 27.48 0.82 -9.28
C GLU A 135 27.89 1.29 -7.87
N GLN A 136 28.25 2.56 -7.72
CA GLN A 136 28.61 3.12 -6.41
C GLN A 136 27.48 3.03 -5.39
N TYR A 137 26.24 3.21 -5.84
CA TYR A 137 25.05 3.08 -5.02
C TYR A 137 24.80 1.62 -4.59
N VAL A 138 24.77 0.71 -5.57
CA VAL A 138 24.45 -0.72 -5.35
C VAL A 138 25.44 -1.40 -4.39
N ILE A 139 26.73 -1.02 -4.42
CA ILE A 139 27.75 -1.53 -3.49
C ILE A 139 27.41 -1.21 -2.02
N ARG A 140 26.65 -0.15 -1.75
CA ARG A 140 26.28 0.28 -0.40
C ARG A 140 25.07 -0.46 0.16
N ILE A 141 24.23 -1.03 -0.70
CA ILE A 141 22.96 -1.66 -0.30
C ILE A 141 23.13 -2.77 0.75
N PRO A 142 24.10 -3.70 0.64
CA PRO A 142 24.29 -4.74 1.66
C PRO A 142 24.67 -4.20 3.06
N ASP A 143 25.30 -3.02 3.13
CA ASP A 143 25.57 -2.35 4.40
C ASP A 143 24.30 -1.68 4.93
N MET A 144 23.56 -0.97 4.06
CA MET A 144 22.28 -0.33 4.41
C MET A 144 21.23 -1.33 4.89
N ALA A 145 21.26 -2.56 4.39
CA ALA A 145 20.39 -3.65 4.83
C ALA A 145 20.55 -4.00 6.32
N LYS A 146 21.72 -3.70 6.91
CA LYS A 146 22.04 -3.95 8.32
C LYS A 146 21.71 -2.76 9.22
N LYS A 147 21.36 -1.62 8.64
CA LYS A 147 21.07 -0.39 9.37
C LYS A 147 19.60 -0.32 9.78
N GLU A 148 19.35 0.37 10.88
CA GLU A 148 18.01 0.72 11.34
C GLU A 148 17.31 1.65 10.34
N GLY A 149 15.97 1.67 10.37
CA GLY A 149 15.13 2.43 9.42
C GLY A 149 15.57 3.89 9.23
N PRO A 150 15.74 4.70 10.28
CA PRO A 150 16.11 6.11 10.12
C PRO A 150 17.50 6.33 9.51
N GLU A 151 18.50 5.51 9.87
CA GLU A 151 19.84 5.62 9.26
C GLU A 151 19.80 5.23 7.78
N ARG A 152 19.00 4.22 7.45
CA ARG A 152 18.77 3.77 6.09
C ARG A 152 18.08 4.86 5.25
N LEU A 153 17.02 5.49 5.76
CA LEU A 153 16.31 6.56 5.06
C LEU A 153 17.19 7.79 4.80
N ARG A 154 18.09 8.15 5.72
CA ARG A 154 19.07 9.23 5.48
C ARG A 154 19.94 8.98 4.25
N PHE A 155 20.32 7.72 4.01
CA PHE A 155 21.07 7.35 2.80
C PHE A 155 20.21 7.49 1.54
N TYR A 156 19.00 6.92 1.54
CA TYR A 156 18.13 6.92 0.36
C TYR A 156 17.59 8.30 -0.01
N MET A 157 17.42 9.20 0.97
CA MET A 157 16.94 10.57 0.76
C MET A 157 17.79 11.34 -0.26
N LEU A 158 19.10 11.07 -0.31
CA LEU A 158 20.05 11.69 -1.23
C LEU A 158 19.79 11.36 -2.72
N TYR A 159 18.95 10.36 -2.99
CA TYR A 159 18.70 9.82 -4.32
C TYR A 159 17.26 9.99 -4.78
N LEU A 160 16.38 10.64 -4.00
CA LEU A 160 14.94 10.71 -4.29
C LEU A 160 14.62 11.29 -5.67
N GLN A 161 15.42 12.21 -6.21
CA GLN A 161 15.28 12.79 -7.56
C GLN A 161 16.56 12.60 -8.39
N ASP A 162 17.26 11.47 -8.20
CA ASP A 162 18.46 11.18 -8.98
C ASP A 162 18.16 11.09 -10.49
N ASP A 163 19.09 11.56 -11.32
CA ASP A 163 19.00 11.44 -12.78
C ASP A 163 19.03 9.96 -13.23
N ASP A 164 19.67 9.08 -12.44
CA ASP A 164 19.59 7.65 -12.63
C ASP A 164 18.25 7.11 -12.08
N SER A 165 17.35 6.74 -12.98
CA SER A 165 15.99 6.33 -12.63
C SER A 165 15.93 5.07 -11.76
N MET A 166 16.96 4.22 -11.77
CA MET A 166 17.04 3.07 -10.86
C MET A 166 17.21 3.55 -9.41
N LEU A 167 18.09 4.52 -9.18
CA LEU A 167 18.38 5.09 -7.87
C LEU A 167 17.17 5.84 -7.33
N ALA A 168 16.58 6.68 -8.18
CA ALA A 168 15.42 7.48 -7.81
C ALA A 168 14.18 6.63 -7.53
N ARG A 169 14.04 5.47 -8.19
CA ARG A 169 12.97 4.52 -7.90
C ARG A 169 13.22 3.75 -6.61
N ASP A 170 14.40 3.16 -6.45
CA ASP A 170 14.74 2.38 -5.25
C ASP A 170 14.67 3.23 -3.98
N ALA A 171 15.15 4.48 -4.03
CA ALA A 171 15.02 5.42 -2.94
C ALA A 171 13.57 5.72 -2.58
N TYR A 172 12.71 5.95 -3.58
CA TYR A 172 11.28 6.13 -3.34
C TYR A 172 10.66 4.87 -2.71
N ASP A 173 10.99 3.68 -3.23
CA ASP A 173 10.45 2.42 -2.74
C ASP A 173 10.90 2.14 -1.28
N GLU A 174 12.12 2.52 -0.89
CA GLU A 174 12.60 2.42 0.50
C GLU A 174 11.84 3.35 1.45
N PHE A 175 11.46 4.56 1.02
CA PHE A 175 10.54 5.40 1.79
C PHE A 175 9.12 4.80 1.83
N ALA A 176 8.63 4.25 0.73
CA ALA A 176 7.29 3.70 0.62
C ALA A 176 7.04 2.52 1.56
N VAL A 177 8.06 1.68 1.79
CA VAL A 177 7.97 0.54 2.72
C VAL A 177 8.26 0.88 4.17
N SER A 178 8.75 2.09 4.44
CA SER A 178 9.21 2.47 5.77
C SER A 178 8.03 2.89 6.67
N PRO A 179 8.06 2.51 7.96
CA PRO A 179 7.11 3.04 8.94
C PRO A 179 7.20 4.56 9.04
N TYR A 180 6.06 5.23 9.25
CA TYR A 180 6.03 6.69 9.38
C TYR A 180 6.91 7.23 10.52
N ALA A 181 7.04 6.48 11.62
CA ALA A 181 7.93 6.83 12.73
C ALA A 181 9.41 6.96 12.32
N ASP A 182 9.87 6.16 11.35
CA ASP A 182 11.24 6.26 10.85
C ASP A 182 11.43 7.51 9.99
N VAL A 183 10.39 7.90 9.23
CA VAL A 183 10.36 9.16 8.48
C VAL A 183 10.38 10.36 9.43
N GLN A 184 9.61 10.31 10.53
CA GLN A 184 9.65 11.33 11.59
C GLN A 184 11.04 11.45 12.24
N ALA A 185 11.73 10.32 12.45
CA ALA A 185 13.04 10.28 13.11
C ALA A 185 14.18 10.90 12.28
N ILE A 186 13.93 11.26 11.01
CA ILE A 186 14.88 11.96 10.15
C ILE A 186 14.48 13.42 9.87
N ARG A 187 13.52 13.98 10.63
CA ARG A 187 13.02 15.36 10.48
C ARG A 187 14.12 16.40 10.29
N GLU A 188 15.12 16.39 11.15
CA GLU A 188 16.20 17.39 11.18
C GLU A 188 17.15 17.30 9.98
N ASP A 189 17.10 16.20 9.22
CA ASP A 189 17.94 15.97 8.05
C ASP A 189 17.25 16.38 6.74
N MET A 190 15.95 16.69 6.77
CA MET A 190 15.17 17.04 5.58
C MET A 190 15.43 18.48 5.12
N ASP A 191 15.63 18.66 3.82
CA ASP A 191 15.73 19.99 3.19
C ASP A 191 14.33 20.52 2.87
N HIS A 192 13.83 21.41 3.73
CA HIS A 192 12.52 22.03 3.61
C HIS A 192 12.32 22.73 2.26
N ASP A 193 13.24 23.60 1.85
CA ASP A 193 13.09 24.45 0.66
C ASP A 193 13.13 23.62 -0.62
N GLN A 194 13.93 22.54 -0.62
CA GLN A 194 13.94 21.57 -1.70
C GLN A 194 12.60 20.82 -1.82
N LEU A 195 12.00 20.40 -0.70
CA LEU A 195 10.69 19.75 -0.70
C LEU A 195 9.60 20.66 -1.25
N ILE A 196 9.57 21.93 -0.83
CA ILE A 196 8.65 22.94 -1.38
C ILE A 196 8.82 23.07 -2.89
N THR A 197 10.07 23.17 -3.36
CA THR A 197 10.39 23.26 -4.79
C THR A 197 9.85 22.05 -5.57
N TRP A 198 10.05 20.84 -5.04
CA TRP A 198 9.55 19.62 -5.69
C TRP A 198 8.02 19.54 -5.67
N ILE A 199 7.36 19.87 -4.56
CA ILE A 199 5.89 19.81 -4.45
C ILE A 199 5.21 20.71 -5.50
N GLN A 200 5.80 21.89 -5.74
CA GLN A 200 5.32 22.87 -6.71
C GLN A 200 5.58 22.49 -8.17
N ASP A 201 6.45 21.52 -8.45
CA ASP A 201 6.70 21.04 -9.81
C ASP A 201 5.51 20.22 -10.33
N GLU A 202 4.75 20.79 -11.27
CA GLU A 202 3.59 20.16 -11.89
C GLU A 202 3.92 18.91 -12.73
N SER A 203 5.19 18.71 -13.11
CA SER A 203 5.62 17.57 -13.93
C SER A 203 5.86 16.29 -13.14
N LEU A 204 5.97 16.38 -11.80
CA LEU A 204 6.23 15.21 -10.97
C LEU A 204 5.06 14.24 -10.95
N SER A 205 5.41 12.95 -10.86
CA SER A 205 4.43 11.89 -10.72
C SER A 205 3.64 12.03 -9.40
N PRO A 206 2.38 11.58 -9.37
CA PRO A 206 1.56 11.66 -8.16
C PRO A 206 2.19 11.00 -6.94
N ASP A 207 2.87 9.88 -7.14
CA ASP A 207 3.50 9.11 -6.07
C ASP A 207 4.67 9.87 -5.43
N ARG A 208 5.50 10.54 -6.23
CA ARG A 208 6.58 11.41 -5.73
C ARG A 208 6.01 12.58 -4.93
N LYS A 209 4.96 13.23 -5.45
CA LYS A 209 4.30 14.33 -4.73
C LYS A 209 3.75 13.88 -3.37
N ARG A 210 3.13 12.70 -3.29
CA ARG A 210 2.65 12.16 -2.01
C ARG A 210 3.76 11.99 -1.00
N LEU A 211 4.90 11.43 -1.41
CA LEU A 211 6.06 11.30 -0.54
C LEU A 211 6.56 12.66 -0.04
N TYR A 212 6.73 13.63 -0.94
CA TYR A 212 7.25 14.94 -0.55
C TYR A 212 6.29 15.73 0.33
N LEU A 213 4.97 15.64 0.09
CA LEU A 213 3.96 16.20 0.99
C LEU A 213 3.99 15.51 2.37
N THR A 214 4.22 14.20 2.42
CA THR A 214 4.38 13.46 3.68
C THR A 214 5.62 13.94 4.45
N MET A 215 6.75 14.13 3.76
CA MET A 215 7.98 14.66 4.32
C MET A 215 7.82 16.12 4.77
N LEU A 216 7.13 16.96 3.99
CA LEU A 216 6.80 18.33 4.39
C LEU A 216 5.91 18.35 5.64
N GLY A 217 4.95 17.42 5.78
CA GLY A 217 4.21 17.27 7.03
C GLY A 217 5.10 16.97 8.24
N VAL A 218 6.28 16.35 8.04
CA VAL A 218 7.25 16.04 9.09
C VAL A 218 8.14 17.23 9.42
N CYS A 219 8.72 17.91 8.44
CA CYS A 219 9.71 18.97 8.67
C CYS A 219 9.15 20.40 8.56
N GLY A 220 7.97 20.57 7.95
CA GLY A 220 7.32 21.85 7.71
C GLY A 220 6.77 22.51 8.97
N THR A 221 6.19 23.70 8.75
CA THR A 221 5.70 24.58 9.81
C THR A 221 4.38 25.23 9.42
N THR A 222 3.80 26.03 10.31
CA THR A 222 2.59 26.79 10.01
C THR A 222 2.79 27.86 8.93
N GLU A 223 4.04 28.20 8.58
CA GLU A 223 4.36 29.12 7.48
C GLU A 223 4.01 28.55 6.10
N ASP A 224 3.88 27.22 5.98
CA ASP A 224 3.53 26.53 4.74
C ASP A 224 2.02 26.50 4.47
N LEU A 225 1.20 26.80 5.48
CA LEU A 225 -0.26 26.73 5.39
C LEU A 225 -0.85 27.54 4.23
N PRO A 226 -0.42 28.80 3.96
CA PRO A 226 -0.97 29.57 2.85
C PRO A 226 -0.81 28.86 1.49
N MET A 227 0.36 28.25 1.24
CA MET A 227 0.60 27.49 0.01
C MET A 227 -0.29 26.25 -0.07
N LEU A 228 -0.37 25.48 1.01
CA LEU A 228 -1.18 24.24 1.05
C LEU A 228 -2.67 24.55 0.88
N GLU A 229 -3.17 25.62 1.51
CA GLU A 229 -4.54 26.08 1.35
C GLU A 229 -4.85 26.51 -0.09
N GLU A 230 -3.92 27.23 -0.73
CA GLU A 230 -4.07 27.64 -2.14
C GLU A 230 -4.17 26.40 -3.05
N MET A 231 -3.32 25.39 -2.82
CA MET A 231 -3.36 24.13 -3.56
C MET A 231 -4.70 23.39 -3.34
N LEU A 232 -5.17 23.30 -2.09
CA LEU A 232 -6.45 22.64 -1.74
C LEU A 232 -7.65 23.33 -2.38
N LYS A 233 -7.66 24.67 -2.44
CA LYS A 233 -8.73 25.49 -3.01
C LYS A 233 -8.67 25.57 -4.54
N SER A 234 -7.56 25.14 -5.16
CA SER A 234 -7.36 25.22 -6.61
C SER A 234 -8.31 24.32 -7.37
N THR A 235 -8.91 24.83 -8.46
CA THR A 235 -9.71 24.00 -9.37
C THR A 235 -8.86 23.19 -10.34
N GLN A 236 -7.56 23.49 -10.46
CA GLN A 236 -6.63 22.80 -11.34
C GLN A 236 -6.29 21.40 -10.81
N LYS A 237 -6.41 20.38 -11.67
CA LYS A 237 -6.12 19.00 -11.27
C LYS A 237 -4.64 18.78 -10.92
N THR A 238 -3.72 19.46 -11.61
CA THR A 238 -2.26 19.32 -11.38
C THR A 238 -1.86 19.83 -9.99
N ALA A 239 -2.49 20.92 -9.53
CA ALA A 239 -2.29 21.48 -8.19
C ALA A 239 -2.76 20.55 -7.06
N ARG A 240 -3.77 19.71 -7.32
CA ARG A 240 -4.35 18.74 -6.36
C ARG A 240 -3.82 17.31 -6.54
N THR A 241 -2.69 17.16 -7.22
CA THR A 241 -2.05 15.86 -7.39
C THR A 241 -1.55 15.33 -6.04
N GLY A 242 -1.91 14.10 -5.67
CA GLY A 242 -1.61 13.56 -4.34
C GLY A 242 -2.49 14.15 -3.24
N MET A 243 -3.76 14.43 -3.56
CA MET A 243 -4.74 15.11 -2.70
C MET A 243 -4.82 14.58 -1.26
N ASP A 244 -4.73 13.27 -1.08
CA ASP A 244 -4.74 12.59 0.20
C ASP A 244 -3.54 13.01 1.07
N ALA A 245 -2.34 12.97 0.51
CA ALA A 245 -1.13 13.44 1.19
C ALA A 245 -1.12 14.96 1.37
N LEU A 246 -1.73 15.73 0.45
CA LEU A 246 -1.87 17.18 0.58
C LEU A 246 -2.75 17.56 1.78
N ILE A 247 -3.93 16.94 1.89
CA ILE A 247 -4.83 17.12 3.03
C ILE A 247 -4.14 16.65 4.31
N ALA A 248 -3.46 15.50 4.29
CA ALA A 248 -2.75 14.98 5.45
C ALA A 248 -1.66 15.95 5.92
N CYS A 249 -0.81 16.43 5.02
CA CYS A 249 0.22 17.44 5.29
C CYS A 249 -0.39 18.70 5.90
N TYR A 250 -1.42 19.26 5.26
CA TYR A 250 -2.12 20.43 5.76
C TYR A 250 -2.65 20.22 7.18
N LEU A 251 -3.32 19.10 7.46
CA LEU A 251 -3.83 18.78 8.80
C LEU A 251 -2.72 18.53 9.83
N THR A 252 -1.56 17.98 9.42
CA THR A 252 -0.40 17.85 10.31
C THR A 252 0.11 19.21 10.79
N LEU A 253 0.10 20.22 9.90
CA LEU A 253 0.62 21.55 10.20
C LEU A 253 -0.44 22.46 10.84
N ALA A 254 -1.71 22.34 10.43
CA ALA A 254 -2.83 23.15 10.93
C ALA A 254 -3.45 22.61 12.23
N GLY A 255 -3.22 21.33 12.54
CA GLY A 255 -3.89 20.63 13.64
C GLY A 255 -5.41 20.61 13.48
N GLU A 256 -6.11 20.53 14.61
CA GLU A 256 -7.58 20.39 14.65
C GLU A 256 -8.32 21.54 13.95
N SER A 257 -7.80 22.78 14.03
CA SER A 257 -8.38 23.93 13.33
C SER A 257 -8.42 23.77 11.80
N GLY A 258 -7.55 22.92 11.24
CA GLY A 258 -7.56 22.63 9.81
C GLY A 258 -8.80 21.85 9.36
N LEU A 259 -9.48 21.12 10.25
CA LEU A 259 -10.63 20.28 9.90
C LEU A 259 -11.78 21.07 9.29
N GLU A 260 -11.98 22.33 9.69
CA GLU A 260 -13.04 23.18 9.15
C GLU A 260 -12.95 23.30 7.62
N LEU A 261 -11.76 23.64 7.10
CA LEU A 261 -11.54 23.74 5.66
C LEU A 261 -11.78 22.41 4.94
N ILE A 262 -11.31 21.30 5.51
CA ILE A 262 -11.44 19.97 4.89
C ILE A 262 -12.91 19.53 4.88
N ASN A 263 -13.63 19.76 5.97
CA ASN A 263 -15.05 19.49 6.08
C ASN A 263 -15.82 20.28 5.03
N GLU A 264 -15.60 21.59 4.94
CA GLU A 264 -16.27 22.47 3.98
C GLU A 264 -16.00 22.10 2.53
N GLN A 265 -14.74 21.83 2.16
CA GLN A 265 -14.35 21.62 0.76
C GLN A 265 -14.71 20.22 0.26
N PHE A 266 -14.58 19.19 1.11
CA PHE A 266 -14.54 17.80 0.64
C PHE A 266 -15.57 16.87 1.30
N LEU A 267 -15.99 17.09 2.54
CA LEU A 267 -16.90 16.17 3.24
C LEU A 267 -18.36 16.63 3.18
N LEU A 268 -18.62 17.88 3.58
CA LEU A 268 -19.95 18.52 3.56
C LEU A 268 -20.36 18.93 2.15
N ASN A 269 -19.39 19.25 1.29
CA ASN A 269 -19.64 19.64 -0.09
C ASN A 269 -20.09 18.44 -0.93
N LYS A 270 -21.40 18.31 -1.13
CA LYS A 270 -21.98 17.25 -1.98
C LYS A 270 -21.60 17.35 -3.46
N GLN A 271 -20.98 18.45 -3.89
CA GLN A 271 -20.43 18.61 -5.24
C GLN A 271 -18.95 18.20 -5.35
N ALA A 272 -18.29 17.91 -4.22
CA ALA A 272 -16.96 17.33 -4.24
C ALA A 272 -16.99 15.97 -4.95
N SER A 273 -16.00 15.73 -5.79
CA SER A 273 -15.90 14.47 -6.52
C SER A 273 -15.72 13.30 -5.55
N TYR A 274 -16.12 12.09 -5.98
CA TYR A 274 -15.85 10.86 -5.23
C TYR A 274 -14.36 10.77 -4.85
N ALA A 275 -13.47 11.04 -5.81
CA ALA A 275 -12.02 10.96 -5.60
C ALA A 275 -11.50 11.96 -4.56
N ASP A 276 -11.98 13.20 -4.58
CA ASP A 276 -11.59 14.23 -3.60
C ASP A 276 -12.10 13.87 -2.19
N THR A 277 -13.34 13.40 -2.10
CA THR A 277 -13.94 13.00 -0.82
C THR A 277 -13.24 11.77 -0.25
N TYR A 278 -12.95 10.78 -1.10
CA TYR A 278 -12.17 9.60 -0.74
C TYR A 278 -10.77 9.98 -0.23
N ALA A 279 -10.08 10.90 -0.91
CA ALA A 279 -8.78 11.40 -0.48
C ALA A 279 -8.84 12.06 0.91
N ALA A 280 -9.88 12.85 1.19
CA ALA A 280 -10.10 13.44 2.51
C ALA A 280 -10.34 12.38 3.61
N ILE A 281 -11.14 11.34 3.31
CA ILE A 281 -11.34 10.19 4.22
C ILE A 281 -10.00 9.49 4.51
N MET A 282 -9.18 9.25 3.48
CA MET A 282 -7.86 8.62 3.65
C MET A 282 -6.92 9.46 4.54
N ALA A 283 -6.90 10.79 4.36
CA ALA A 283 -6.11 11.69 5.19
C ALA A 283 -6.57 11.70 6.65
N ILE A 284 -7.88 11.72 6.90
CA ILE A 284 -8.45 11.62 8.25
C ILE A 284 -8.10 10.27 8.89
N ARG A 285 -8.20 9.18 8.13
CA ARG A 285 -7.80 7.84 8.58
C ARG A 285 -6.34 7.81 9.00
N PHE A 286 -5.45 8.37 8.17
CA PHE A 286 -4.02 8.50 8.51
C PHE A 286 -3.83 9.23 9.84
N HIS A 287 -4.51 10.35 10.08
CA HIS A 287 -4.39 11.09 11.34
C HIS A 287 -4.91 10.30 12.56
N GLY A 288 -5.94 9.48 12.37
CA GLY A 288 -6.47 8.62 13.43
C GLY A 288 -5.62 7.37 13.73
N THR A 289 -4.69 6.99 12.84
CA THR A 289 -3.86 5.78 12.95
C THR A 289 -2.37 6.04 13.14
N GLU A 290 -1.81 7.06 12.50
CA GLU A 290 -0.36 7.32 12.45
C GLU A 290 0.01 8.78 12.71
N GLY A 291 -0.78 9.75 12.21
CA GLY A 291 -0.42 11.17 12.25
C GLY A 291 -0.33 11.74 13.66
N GLY A 292 -1.32 11.45 14.52
CA GLY A 292 -1.24 11.75 15.95
C GLY A 292 -1.15 13.22 16.34
N VAL A 293 -1.58 14.14 15.47
CA VAL A 293 -1.66 15.58 15.80
C VAL A 293 -3.08 16.00 16.20
N ILE A 294 -4.10 15.25 15.77
CA ILE A 294 -5.52 15.57 15.98
C ILE A 294 -6.17 14.48 16.84
N ALA A 295 -7.02 14.87 17.80
CA ALA A 295 -7.76 13.92 18.62
C ALA A 295 -8.72 13.09 17.75
N ARG A 296 -8.75 11.76 17.97
CA ARG A 296 -9.68 10.86 17.25
C ARG A 296 -11.14 11.32 17.34
N SER A 297 -11.55 11.89 18.47
CA SER A 297 -12.91 12.44 18.63
C SER A 297 -13.22 13.52 17.59
N ALA A 298 -12.31 14.45 17.32
CA ALA A 298 -12.52 15.50 16.33
C ALA A 298 -12.52 14.92 14.90
N LEU A 299 -11.66 13.94 14.62
CA LEU A 299 -11.61 13.23 13.34
C LEU A 299 -12.91 12.46 13.05
N VAL A 300 -13.48 11.81 14.07
CA VAL A 300 -14.75 11.07 13.99
C VAL A 300 -15.91 12.00 13.63
N GLU A 301 -15.99 13.19 14.23
CA GLU A 301 -17.04 14.17 13.90
C GLU A 301 -16.99 14.57 12.41
N SER A 302 -15.78 14.74 11.84
CA SER A 302 -15.62 14.95 10.40
C SER A 302 -16.15 13.77 9.57
N LEU A 303 -15.91 12.52 10.00
CA LEU A 303 -16.40 11.34 9.30
C LEU A 303 -17.93 11.17 9.37
N HIS A 304 -18.60 11.70 10.41
CA HIS A 304 -20.06 11.66 10.50
C HIS A 304 -20.74 12.35 9.31
N HIS A 305 -20.14 13.43 8.78
CA HIS A 305 -20.66 14.12 7.60
C HIS A 305 -20.79 13.22 6.37
N ILE A 306 -19.96 12.17 6.27
CA ILE A 306 -20.00 11.21 5.17
C ILE A 306 -21.18 10.23 5.28
N LEU A 307 -21.74 10.02 6.48
CA LEU A 307 -22.94 9.19 6.65
C LEU A 307 -24.20 9.80 6.01
N ASP A 308 -24.16 11.07 5.61
CA ASP A 308 -25.21 11.75 4.84
C ASP A 308 -24.96 11.73 3.31
N ARG A 309 -23.96 10.95 2.87
CA ARG A 309 -23.64 10.68 1.47
C ARG A 309 -23.76 9.19 1.18
N ASP A 310 -24.94 8.78 0.73
CA ASP A 310 -25.31 7.37 0.55
C ASP A 310 -24.33 6.58 -0.34
N ASP A 311 -23.66 7.23 -1.29
CA ASP A 311 -22.66 6.64 -2.21
C ASP A 311 -21.27 6.42 -1.57
N LEU A 312 -21.04 6.95 -0.37
CA LEU A 312 -19.76 6.95 0.34
C LEU A 312 -19.86 6.51 1.80
N ALA A 313 -21.06 6.42 2.36
CA ALA A 313 -21.28 6.17 3.79
C ALA A 313 -20.59 4.88 4.27
N ASP A 314 -20.51 3.85 3.42
CA ASP A 314 -19.87 2.58 3.73
C ASP A 314 -18.37 2.70 4.02
N LEU A 315 -17.71 3.71 3.45
CA LEU A 315 -16.25 3.87 3.52
C LEU A 315 -15.74 4.23 4.91
N VAL A 316 -16.57 4.88 5.73
CA VAL A 316 -16.17 5.41 7.05
C VAL A 316 -16.64 4.53 8.21
N ILE A 317 -17.66 3.69 8.00
CA ILE A 317 -18.22 2.80 9.05
C ILE A 317 -17.16 1.89 9.69
N PRO A 318 -16.22 1.28 8.95
CA PRO A 318 -15.15 0.49 9.56
C PRO A 318 -14.24 1.31 10.48
N ASP A 319 -14.01 2.59 10.18
CA ASP A 319 -13.21 3.47 11.02
C ASP A 319 -13.96 3.83 12.29
N LEU A 320 -15.25 4.15 12.20
CA LEU A 320 -16.11 4.40 13.38
C LEU A 320 -16.11 3.18 14.32
N ALA A 321 -16.22 1.97 13.78
CA ALA A 321 -16.17 0.74 14.58
C ALA A 321 -14.80 0.52 15.24
N ARG A 322 -13.71 0.74 14.49
CA ARG A 322 -12.33 0.57 15.01
C ARG A 322 -11.96 1.62 16.05
N TRP A 323 -12.50 2.83 15.93
CA TRP A 323 -12.26 3.93 16.85
C TRP A 323 -13.34 4.03 17.95
N GLU A 324 -14.18 3.00 18.05
CA GLU A 324 -15.19 2.83 19.10
C GLU A 324 -16.19 4.00 19.21
N ASP A 325 -16.43 4.69 18.09
CA ASP A 325 -17.50 5.67 18.01
C ASP A 325 -18.85 4.97 17.93
N TRP A 326 -19.47 4.74 19.09
CA TRP A 326 -20.77 4.09 19.22
C TRP A 326 -21.96 5.05 19.18
N SER A 327 -21.76 6.30 18.72
CA SER A 327 -22.80 7.33 18.69
C SER A 327 -23.79 7.16 17.54
N GLN A 328 -23.42 6.41 16.50
CA GLN A 328 -24.14 6.36 15.22
C GLN A 328 -25.07 5.14 15.03
N VAL A 329 -25.37 4.38 16.09
CA VAL A 329 -26.19 3.15 16.01
C VAL A 329 -27.49 3.36 15.22
N GLU A 330 -28.28 4.39 15.58
CA GLU A 330 -29.56 4.64 14.93
C GLU A 330 -29.40 5.10 13.47
N LYS A 331 -28.46 6.02 13.21
CA LYS A 331 -28.16 6.47 11.84
C LYS A 331 -27.73 5.32 10.93
N LEU A 332 -26.90 4.41 11.43
CA LEU A 332 -26.43 3.26 10.66
C LEU A 332 -27.53 2.22 10.43
N LYS A 333 -28.41 2.01 11.43
CA LYS A 333 -29.63 1.22 11.27
C LYS A 333 -30.51 1.79 10.15
N ASP A 334 -30.75 3.10 10.16
CA ASP A 334 -31.52 3.78 9.12
C ASP A 334 -30.90 3.62 7.73
N LEU A 335 -29.57 3.76 7.62
CA LEU A 335 -28.86 3.53 6.35
C LEU A 335 -29.06 2.11 5.84
N PHE A 336 -29.02 1.11 6.71
CA PHE A 336 -29.25 -0.29 6.31
C PHE A 336 -30.67 -0.50 5.78
N LEU A 337 -31.67 0.00 6.52
CA LEU A 337 -33.10 -0.20 6.21
C LEU A 337 -33.53 0.54 4.94
N ASN A 338 -32.97 1.73 4.72
CA ASN A 338 -33.28 2.56 3.56
C ASN A 338 -32.38 2.27 2.35
N ALA A 339 -31.37 1.40 2.48
CA ALA A 339 -30.52 1.03 1.37
C ALA A 339 -31.31 0.35 0.25
N ASP A 340 -31.07 0.80 -0.98
CA ASP A 340 -31.62 0.31 -2.23
C ASP A 340 -30.56 -0.53 -2.99
N PRO A 341 -30.87 -1.07 -4.18
CA PRO A 341 -29.90 -1.88 -4.94
C PRO A 341 -28.60 -1.16 -5.30
N GLU A 342 -28.62 0.16 -5.43
CA GLU A 342 -27.51 1.01 -5.84
C GLU A 342 -26.67 1.50 -4.65
N ASN A 343 -26.99 1.17 -3.40
CA ASN A 343 -26.14 1.47 -2.24
C ASN A 343 -26.12 0.33 -1.17
N ASN A 344 -26.64 -0.85 -1.51
CA ASN A 344 -26.72 -2.05 -0.65
C ASN A 344 -25.37 -2.47 -0.03
N TRP A 345 -24.24 -2.07 -0.62
CA TRP A 345 -22.92 -2.38 -0.05
C TRP A 345 -22.72 -1.82 1.37
N VAL A 346 -23.49 -0.80 1.80
CA VAL A 346 -23.47 -0.26 3.16
C VAL A 346 -23.93 -1.26 4.23
N ARG A 347 -24.75 -2.26 3.85
CA ARG A 347 -25.39 -3.18 4.79
C ARG A 347 -24.40 -4.04 5.58
N VAL A 348 -23.37 -4.57 4.92
CA VAL A 348 -22.37 -5.43 5.59
C VAL A 348 -21.49 -4.62 6.57
N PRO A 349 -20.95 -3.45 6.21
CA PRO A 349 -20.29 -2.55 7.16
C PRO A 349 -21.15 -2.20 8.37
N VAL A 350 -22.43 -1.84 8.18
CA VAL A 350 -23.35 -1.54 9.30
C VAL A 350 -23.45 -2.73 10.26
N VAL A 351 -23.68 -3.94 9.74
CA VAL A 351 -23.77 -5.14 10.58
C VAL A 351 -22.46 -5.37 11.34
N ASN A 352 -21.31 -5.20 10.70
CA ASN A 352 -20.01 -5.35 11.35
C ASN A 352 -19.77 -4.31 12.45
N TYR A 353 -20.22 -3.07 12.26
CA TYR A 353 -20.19 -2.04 13.28
C TYR A 353 -21.05 -2.43 14.48
N LEU A 354 -22.30 -2.85 14.25
CA LEU A 354 -23.22 -3.22 15.32
C LEU A 354 -22.76 -4.48 16.08
N ARG A 355 -22.12 -5.44 15.39
CA ARG A 355 -21.49 -6.61 16.00
C ARG A 355 -20.32 -6.26 16.92
N ALA A 356 -19.62 -5.16 16.63
CA ALA A 356 -18.51 -4.68 17.45
C ALA A 356 -18.99 -3.79 18.60
N CYS A 357 -20.12 -3.09 18.43
CA CYS A 357 -20.69 -2.19 19.43
C CYS A 357 -21.18 -2.96 20.67
N PRO A 358 -20.71 -2.64 21.89
CA PRO A 358 -21.10 -3.35 23.11
C PRO A 358 -22.46 -2.91 23.68
N LYS A 359 -23.10 -1.90 23.08
CA LYS A 359 -24.34 -1.30 23.59
C LYS A 359 -25.55 -2.20 23.32
N PRO A 360 -26.52 -2.32 24.26
CA PRO A 360 -27.73 -3.11 24.06
C PRO A 360 -28.53 -2.72 22.81
N GLU A 361 -28.61 -1.42 22.51
CA GLU A 361 -29.35 -0.89 21.36
C GLU A 361 -28.78 -1.42 20.03
N ALA A 362 -27.48 -1.74 19.97
CA ALA A 362 -26.88 -2.33 18.78
C ALA A 362 -27.30 -3.80 18.59
N ALA A 363 -27.47 -4.56 19.67
CA ALA A 363 -28.01 -5.92 19.62
C ALA A 363 -29.47 -5.92 19.18
N GLU A 364 -30.29 -5.00 19.71
CA GLU A 364 -31.68 -4.81 19.29
C GLU A 364 -31.77 -4.43 17.81
N ALA A 365 -30.92 -3.50 17.36
CA ALA A 365 -30.83 -3.14 15.95
C ALA A 365 -30.48 -4.35 15.07
N LEU A 366 -29.50 -5.18 15.46
CA LEU A 366 -29.12 -6.38 14.71
C LEU A 366 -30.28 -7.36 14.53
N GLU A 367 -31.10 -7.59 15.57
CA GLU A 367 -32.27 -8.45 15.47
C GLU A 367 -33.32 -7.91 14.48
N GLU A 368 -33.46 -6.58 14.39
CA GLU A 368 -34.33 -5.93 13.42
C GLU A 368 -33.77 -6.04 12.00
N LEU A 369 -32.48 -5.75 11.82
CA LEU A 369 -31.81 -5.83 10.53
C LEU A 369 -31.79 -7.26 9.98
N GLU A 370 -31.67 -8.28 10.83
CA GLU A 370 -31.74 -9.69 10.42
C GLU A 370 -33.11 -10.08 9.89
N LYS A 371 -34.20 -9.50 10.42
CA LYS A 371 -35.55 -9.70 9.87
C LYS A 371 -35.72 -9.03 8.52
N ALA A 372 -35.13 -7.84 8.33
CA ALA A 372 -35.21 -7.07 7.10
C ALA A 372 -34.38 -7.65 5.95
N ASP A 373 -33.11 -8.02 6.22
CA ASP A 373 -32.21 -8.65 5.25
C ASP A 373 -31.31 -9.71 5.93
N PRO A 374 -31.82 -10.94 6.07
CA PRO A 374 -31.06 -12.02 6.70
C PRO A 374 -29.86 -12.47 5.85
N ALA A 375 -29.82 -12.15 4.55
CA ALA A 375 -28.70 -12.54 3.71
C ALA A 375 -27.46 -11.68 4.00
N SER A 376 -27.65 -10.37 4.18
CA SER A 376 -26.56 -9.45 4.54
C SER A 376 -26.01 -9.74 5.93
N VAL A 377 -26.87 -10.01 6.91
CA VAL A 377 -26.44 -10.39 8.28
C VAL A 377 -25.65 -11.71 8.28
N ARG A 378 -26.15 -12.74 7.58
CA ARG A 378 -25.39 -14.00 7.42
C ARG A 378 -24.04 -13.78 6.76
N ARG A 379 -23.99 -12.97 5.69
CA ARG A 379 -22.72 -12.68 4.99
C ARG A 379 -21.70 -12.05 5.93
N ALA A 380 -22.11 -11.05 6.72
CA ALA A 380 -21.25 -10.42 7.72
C ALA A 380 -20.72 -11.47 8.73
N ASN A 381 -21.61 -12.29 9.29
CA ASN A 381 -21.25 -13.31 10.28
C ASN A 381 -20.33 -14.42 9.74
N THR A 382 -20.50 -14.82 8.48
CA THR A 382 -19.73 -15.94 7.89
C THR A 382 -18.36 -15.52 7.37
N PHE A 383 -18.26 -14.37 6.70
CA PHE A 383 -17.05 -14.01 5.95
C PHE A 383 -16.17 -12.96 6.64
N PHE A 384 -16.69 -12.27 7.66
CA PHE A 384 -15.98 -11.17 8.29
C PHE A 384 -15.80 -11.40 9.79
N ALA A 385 -14.55 -11.26 10.23
CA ALA A 385 -14.24 -11.16 11.65
C ALA A 385 -14.91 -9.90 12.23
N VAL A 386 -15.31 -10.00 13.51
CA VAL A 386 -15.80 -8.81 14.23
C VAL A 386 -14.66 -7.79 14.29
N PRO A 387 -14.91 -6.52 13.90
CA PRO A 387 -13.93 -5.45 14.04
C PRO A 387 -13.38 -5.40 15.46
N LYS A 388 -12.06 -5.30 15.58
CA LYS A 388 -11.39 -5.09 16.86
C LYS A 388 -11.06 -3.60 17.02
N PRO A 389 -11.11 -3.06 18.25
CA PRO A 389 -10.62 -1.72 18.53
C PRO A 389 -9.19 -1.53 18.02
N ALA A 390 -8.93 -0.36 17.44
CA ALA A 390 -7.58 0.06 17.12
C ALA A 390 -6.78 0.23 18.42
N ALA A 391 -5.48 -0.03 18.38
CA ALA A 391 -4.65 0.21 19.56
C ALA A 391 -4.62 1.71 19.92
N ASP A 392 -4.56 2.02 21.22
CA ASP A 392 -4.41 3.39 21.76
C ASP A 392 -3.00 3.98 21.55
N THR A 393 -2.26 3.48 20.56
CA THR A 393 -0.86 3.84 20.31
C THR A 393 -0.66 5.26 19.78
N VAL A 394 -1.75 5.97 19.46
CA VAL A 394 -1.71 7.34 18.94
C VAL A 394 -2.22 8.29 20.02
N GLN A 395 -1.34 8.72 20.91
CA GLN A 395 -1.65 9.88 21.75
C GLN A 395 -1.34 11.16 20.97
N PRO A 396 -2.19 12.19 21.06
CA PRO A 396 -1.90 13.48 20.45
C PRO A 396 -0.52 13.93 20.91
N SER A 397 0.42 14.14 19.97
CA SER A 397 1.71 14.71 20.30
C SER A 397 1.43 16.08 20.91
N LYS A 398 1.91 16.32 22.13
CA LYS A 398 1.94 17.68 22.68
C LYS A 398 2.97 18.44 21.86
N GLN A 399 2.53 19.11 20.80
CA GLN A 399 3.32 20.15 20.14
C GLN A 399 3.63 21.25 21.15
#